data_AF-Q9G918-F1
#
_entry.id   AF-Q9G918-F1
#
_cell.length_a   1.000
_cell.length_b   1.000
_cell.length_c   1.000
_cell.angle_alpha   90.00
_cell.angle_beta   90.00
_cell.angle_gamma   90.00
#
_symmetry.space_group_name_H-M   'P 1'
#
loop_
_entity.id
_entity.type
_entity.pdbx_description
1 polymer ?
#
loop_
_entity_poly.entity_id
_entity_poly.type
_entity_poly.pdbx_seq_one_letter_code
_entity_poly.pdbx_strand_id
1 'polypeptide(L)'
;MKVIKIKSINNSKRHARLLQKNILIKNIKIFKNLRTNIKRCYGRSASTGHITVWHKQRGKKYLYRPIIKSNEKAKSVIIGVSYDSNRTALTSINFDILKKKFFNDIYTKDTYIGNIINRIDSKSEFRNGFRLLLKQIPTGTIINNIGNINSKKSKYVKSAGNFAELIQKDTENAKLKLPSGKIIKHPITSLATIGSISNEQLRNIVIGKAGRNRNLGRRPIVRGVAMNPVDHPHGGRTNGGRPSVTPWGLPTKNGFKLKKK
;
A
#
# COMPACT_ATOMS: atom_id res chain seq x y z
N MET A 1 -11.92 -9.18 -8.09
CA MET A 1 -11.87 -10.29 -7.09
C MET A 1 -13.05 -10.14 -6.17
N LYS A 2 -13.83 -11.20 -5.94
CA LYS A 2 -15.01 -11.18 -5.05
C LYS A 2 -14.61 -11.56 -3.62
N VAL A 3 -15.31 -11.00 -2.63
CA VAL A 3 -15.21 -11.43 -1.23
C VAL A 3 -16.21 -12.56 -1.00
N ILE A 4 -15.73 -13.67 -0.44
CA ILE A 4 -16.54 -14.86 -0.16
C ILE A 4 -16.55 -15.08 1.36
N LYS A 5 -17.74 -15.30 1.91
CA LYS A 5 -17.92 -15.76 3.30
C LYS A 5 -17.65 -17.27 3.33
N ILE A 6 -16.80 -17.72 4.24
CA ILE A 6 -16.48 -19.15 4.38
C ILE A 6 -17.65 -19.85 5.09
N LYS A 7 -17.94 -21.12 4.73
CA LYS A 7 -18.85 -21.98 5.48
C LYS A 7 -18.40 -22.09 6.95
N SER A 8 -19.34 -21.97 7.87
CA SER A 8 -19.12 -21.94 9.33
C SER A 8 -18.88 -23.33 9.91
N ILE A 9 -17.84 -24.02 9.43
CA ILE A 9 -17.47 -25.37 9.90
C ILE A 9 -16.89 -25.31 11.33
N ASN A 10 -16.29 -24.18 11.72
CA ASN A 10 -15.82 -23.96 13.09
C ASN A 10 -15.97 -22.50 13.51
N ASN A 11 -15.86 -22.23 14.81
CA ASN A 11 -15.98 -20.89 15.40
C ASN A 11 -15.06 -19.86 14.71
N SER A 12 -13.84 -20.28 14.37
CA SER A 12 -12.84 -19.41 13.73
C SER A 12 -13.22 -18.98 12.29
N LYS A 13 -14.00 -19.80 11.57
CA LYS A 13 -14.43 -19.57 10.20
C LYS A 13 -15.78 -18.84 10.10
N ARG A 14 -16.62 -18.88 11.16
CA ARG A 14 -17.97 -18.30 11.20
C ARG A 14 -18.04 -16.85 10.66
N HIS A 15 -17.08 -16.02 11.06
CA HIS A 15 -17.02 -14.60 10.66
C HIS A 15 -15.99 -14.32 9.55
N ALA A 16 -15.24 -15.31 9.09
CA ALA A 16 -14.16 -15.11 8.13
C ALA A 16 -14.71 -14.80 6.72
N ARG A 17 -14.24 -13.70 6.15
CA ARG A 17 -14.57 -13.27 4.77
C ARG A 17 -13.28 -13.07 3.99
N LEU A 18 -13.05 -13.86 2.95
CA LEU A 18 -11.79 -13.90 2.21
C LEU A 18 -11.94 -13.48 0.75
N LEU A 19 -10.86 -13.00 0.15
CA LEU A 19 -10.82 -12.74 -1.29
C LEU A 19 -10.65 -14.04 -2.09
N GLN A 20 -11.46 -14.17 -3.14
CA GLN A 20 -11.26 -15.15 -4.19
C GLN A 20 -10.07 -14.78 -5.06
N LYS A 21 -9.18 -15.75 -5.32
CA LYS A 21 -7.83 -15.52 -5.88
C LYS A 21 -7.67 -15.80 -7.38
N ASN A 22 -8.77 -15.90 -8.12
CA ASN A 22 -8.76 -16.41 -9.51
C ASN A 22 -7.88 -15.61 -10.49
N ILE A 23 -7.80 -14.29 -10.32
CA ILE A 23 -7.02 -13.40 -11.21
C ILE A 23 -5.51 -13.62 -11.05
N LEU A 24 -5.08 -14.25 -9.94
CA LEU A 24 -3.66 -14.41 -9.64
C LEU A 24 -3.05 -15.57 -10.43
N ILE A 25 -1.88 -15.31 -11.01
CA ILE A 25 -1.10 -16.34 -11.70
C ILE A 25 -0.67 -17.45 -10.73
N LYS A 26 -0.87 -18.71 -11.13
CA LYS A 26 -0.54 -19.90 -10.32
C LYS A 26 0.96 -20.22 -10.34
N ASN A 27 1.58 -20.18 -11.53
CA ASN A 27 2.98 -20.58 -11.73
C ASN A 27 3.99 -19.44 -11.53
N ILE A 28 4.00 -18.85 -10.33
CA ILE A 28 4.96 -17.77 -9.96
C ILE A 28 6.42 -18.28 -9.91
N LYS A 29 6.64 -19.60 -9.87
CA LYS A 29 7.98 -20.22 -9.83
C LYS A 29 8.83 -19.88 -11.04
N ILE A 30 8.26 -19.48 -12.18
CA ILE A 30 9.02 -19.07 -13.38
C ILE A 30 9.77 -17.75 -13.12
N PHE A 31 9.16 -16.84 -12.36
CA PHE A 31 9.69 -15.51 -12.10
C PHE A 31 10.49 -15.42 -10.79
N LYS A 32 11.36 -16.41 -10.50
CA LYS A 32 12.12 -16.41 -9.22
C LYS A 32 13.02 -15.18 -9.12
N ASN A 33 13.63 -14.76 -10.22
CA ASN A 33 14.61 -13.67 -10.30
C ASN A 33 13.98 -12.30 -10.00
N LEU A 34 12.65 -12.18 -10.06
CA LEU A 34 11.91 -10.96 -9.73
C LEU A 34 11.63 -10.81 -8.23
N ARG A 35 12.31 -11.57 -7.37
CA ARG A 35 12.14 -11.58 -5.91
C ARG A 35 13.49 -11.56 -5.24
N THR A 36 13.57 -10.85 -4.12
CA THR A 36 14.79 -10.72 -3.32
C THR A 36 14.51 -10.99 -1.85
N ASN A 37 15.56 -11.40 -1.13
CA ASN A 37 15.50 -11.46 0.32
C ASN A 37 15.58 -10.04 0.90
N ILE A 38 14.90 -9.81 2.02
CA ILE A 38 15.00 -8.54 2.76
C ILE A 38 15.13 -8.83 4.25
N LYS A 39 16.10 -8.17 4.90
CA LYS A 39 16.24 -8.20 6.35
C LYS A 39 15.13 -7.36 6.97
N ARG A 40 14.54 -7.83 8.06
CA ARG A 40 13.47 -7.12 8.78
C ARG A 40 13.88 -6.93 10.23
N CYS A 41 13.53 -5.77 10.77
CA CYS A 41 13.82 -5.39 12.15
C CYS A 41 12.72 -5.77 13.15
N TYR A 42 11.53 -6.16 12.66
CA TYR A 42 10.39 -6.60 13.49
C TYR A 42 10.01 -5.65 14.64
N GLY A 43 10.21 -4.34 14.44
CA GLY A 43 9.87 -3.30 15.43
C GLY A 43 11.04 -2.88 16.33
N ARG A 44 12.25 -3.40 16.09
CA ARG A 44 13.47 -2.98 16.78
C ARG A 44 14.27 -1.97 15.98
N SER A 45 15.00 -1.09 16.67
CA SER A 45 15.99 -0.21 16.06
C SER A 45 17.16 -1.02 15.49
N ALA A 46 17.71 -0.59 14.36
CA ALA A 46 18.87 -1.24 13.75
C ALA A 46 20.16 -0.94 14.51
N SER A 47 20.28 0.27 15.09
CA SER A 47 21.48 0.70 15.82
C SER A 47 21.49 0.22 17.27
N THR A 48 20.37 0.38 17.98
CA THR A 48 20.32 0.11 19.44
C THR A 48 19.67 -1.23 19.81
N GLY A 49 18.97 -1.90 18.89
CA GLY A 49 18.24 -3.14 19.20
C GLY A 49 16.98 -2.98 20.06
N HIS A 50 16.74 -1.80 20.65
CA HIS A 50 15.52 -1.52 21.43
C HIS A 50 14.26 -1.55 20.59
N ILE A 51 13.12 -1.86 21.22
CA ILE A 51 11.82 -1.88 20.56
C ILE A 51 11.32 -0.43 20.37
N THR A 52 11.33 0.05 19.14
CA THR A 52 10.85 1.40 18.78
C THR A 52 9.41 1.38 18.22
N VAL A 53 8.99 0.25 17.65
CA VAL A 53 7.62 0.04 17.19
C VAL A 53 7.07 -1.21 17.85
N TRP A 54 6.15 -1.01 18.78
CA TRP A 54 5.50 -2.10 19.49
C TRP A 54 4.63 -2.95 18.56
N HIS A 55 4.27 -4.13 19.08
CA HIS A 55 3.30 -5.04 18.47
C HIS A 55 3.69 -5.64 17.11
N LYS A 56 4.98 -5.64 16.76
CA LYS A 56 5.53 -6.28 15.56
C LYS A 56 6.21 -7.61 15.90
N GLN A 57 6.15 -8.55 14.96
CA GLN A 57 6.84 -9.84 15.02
C GLN A 57 7.12 -10.36 13.61
N ARG A 58 7.79 -11.51 13.51
CA ARG A 58 8.21 -12.12 12.25
C ARG A 58 7.06 -12.50 11.31
N GLY A 59 6.01 -13.14 11.85
CA GLY A 59 4.92 -13.68 11.03
C GLY A 59 5.41 -14.73 10.02
N LYS A 60 4.62 -14.96 8.97
CA LYS A 60 5.01 -15.88 7.87
C LYS A 60 6.23 -15.34 7.12
N LYS A 61 7.20 -16.19 6.77
CA LYS A 61 8.33 -15.83 5.90
C LYS A 61 7.81 -15.51 4.49
N TYR A 62 8.28 -14.41 3.90
CA TYR A 62 7.94 -14.00 2.54
C TYR A 62 9.12 -13.26 1.91
N LEU A 63 9.23 -13.32 0.58
CA LEU A 63 10.25 -12.62 -0.21
C LEU A 63 9.77 -11.22 -0.59
N TYR A 64 10.69 -10.28 -0.73
CA TYR A 64 10.37 -8.96 -1.28
C TYR A 64 10.33 -9.02 -2.80
N ARG A 65 9.34 -8.36 -3.39
CA ARG A 65 9.26 -8.15 -4.82
C ARG A 65 9.57 -6.68 -5.11
N PRO A 66 10.74 -6.36 -5.70
CA PRO A 66 11.06 -5.01 -6.10
C PRO A 66 10.12 -4.54 -7.20
N ILE A 67 9.64 -3.31 -7.05
CA ILE A 67 8.86 -2.58 -8.04
C ILE A 67 9.83 -1.73 -8.86
N ILE A 68 9.58 -1.61 -10.16
CA ILE A 68 10.34 -0.73 -11.06
C ILE A 68 10.41 0.69 -10.51
N LYS A 69 11.53 1.39 -10.75
CA LYS A 69 11.72 2.76 -10.27
C LYS A 69 10.66 3.68 -10.89
N SER A 70 10.21 4.67 -10.13
CA SER A 70 9.11 5.55 -10.57
C SER A 70 9.42 6.37 -11.81
N ASN A 71 10.70 6.65 -12.07
CA ASN A 71 11.18 7.47 -13.17
C ASN A 71 11.77 6.67 -14.35
N GLU A 72 11.65 5.34 -14.32
CA GLU A 72 12.19 4.50 -15.37
C GLU A 72 11.20 4.39 -16.55
N LYS A 73 11.69 4.71 -17.76
CA LYS A 73 10.94 4.56 -19.01
C LYS A 73 10.86 3.09 -19.39
N ALA A 74 9.69 2.65 -19.83
CA ALA A 74 9.43 1.30 -20.29
C ALA A 74 8.17 1.27 -21.17
N LYS A 75 8.21 0.48 -22.24
CA LYS A 75 7.03 0.07 -23.02
C LYS A 75 6.88 -1.43 -22.83
N SER A 76 5.82 -1.85 -22.16
CA SER A 76 5.74 -3.20 -21.61
C SER A 76 4.38 -3.86 -21.78
N VAL A 77 4.36 -5.18 -21.86
CA VAL A 77 3.12 -5.98 -21.88
C VAL A 77 2.89 -6.62 -20.51
N ILE A 78 1.65 -6.55 -20.00
CA ILE A 78 1.27 -7.27 -18.77
C ILE A 78 1.16 -8.76 -19.08
N ILE A 79 1.97 -9.59 -18.43
CA ILE A 79 1.92 -11.05 -18.60
C ILE A 79 1.03 -11.71 -17.56
N GLY A 80 0.98 -11.13 -16.37
CA GLY A 80 0.22 -11.73 -15.29
C GLY A 80 0.10 -10.84 -14.07
N VAL A 81 -0.91 -11.12 -13.28
CA VAL A 81 -1.14 -10.48 -12.00
C VAL A 81 -0.69 -11.41 -10.89
N SER A 82 0.04 -10.88 -9.92
CA SER A 82 0.67 -11.66 -8.87
C SER A 82 0.37 -11.08 -7.50
N TYR A 83 0.24 -11.97 -6.52
CA TYR A 83 0.09 -11.58 -5.13
C TYR A 83 1.41 -11.12 -4.55
N ASP A 84 1.38 -10.04 -3.78
CA ASP A 84 2.51 -9.53 -3.03
C ASP A 84 2.23 -9.57 -1.52
N SER A 85 3.18 -10.10 -0.74
CA SER A 85 3.03 -10.21 0.72
C SER A 85 3.47 -8.96 1.48
N ASN A 86 4.18 -8.04 0.84
CA ASN A 86 4.82 -6.87 1.43
C ASN A 86 3.92 -5.63 1.34
N ARG A 87 2.84 -5.69 0.56
CA ARG A 87 1.91 -4.58 0.34
C ARG A 87 0.48 -5.08 0.17
N THR A 88 -0.46 -4.14 0.24
CA THR A 88 -1.89 -4.41 0.08
C THR A 88 -2.30 -4.56 -1.38
N ALA A 89 -1.70 -3.74 -2.26
CA ALA A 89 -1.94 -3.77 -3.70
C ALA A 89 -1.41 -5.06 -4.35
N LEU A 90 -2.03 -5.47 -5.46
CA LEU A 90 -1.46 -6.52 -6.30
C LEU A 90 -0.32 -5.96 -7.15
N THR A 91 0.53 -6.86 -7.64
CA THR A 91 1.62 -6.52 -8.55
C THR A 91 1.41 -7.15 -9.90
N SER A 92 1.61 -6.38 -10.97
CA SER A 92 1.69 -6.96 -12.32
C SER A 92 3.13 -7.38 -12.60
N ILE A 93 3.27 -8.45 -13.37
CA ILE A 93 4.52 -8.88 -13.98
C ILE A 93 4.47 -8.40 -15.42
N ASN A 94 5.37 -7.49 -15.77
CA ASN A 94 5.41 -6.85 -17.06
C ASN A 94 6.70 -7.27 -17.79
N PHE A 95 6.61 -7.43 -19.11
CA PHE A 95 7.78 -7.62 -19.96
C PHE A 95 8.04 -6.36 -20.76
N ASP A 96 9.21 -5.77 -20.56
CA ASP A 96 9.68 -4.63 -21.33
C ASP A 96 10.06 -5.09 -22.74
N ILE A 97 9.38 -4.54 -23.75
CA ILE A 97 9.59 -4.90 -25.15
C ILE A 97 10.97 -4.43 -25.62
N LEU A 98 11.41 -3.26 -25.13
CA LEU A 98 12.68 -2.64 -25.55
C LEU A 98 13.87 -3.30 -24.85
N LYS A 99 13.78 -3.45 -23.51
CA LYS A 99 14.86 -4.01 -22.71
C LYS A 99 14.88 -5.53 -22.67
N LYS A 100 13.84 -6.20 -23.21
CA LYS A 100 13.61 -7.66 -23.17
C LYS A 100 13.75 -8.25 -21.76
N LYS A 101 13.30 -7.51 -20.74
CA LYS A 101 13.42 -7.88 -19.32
C LYS A 101 12.07 -7.87 -18.64
N PHE A 102 11.85 -8.81 -17.73
CA PHE A 102 10.69 -8.79 -16.86
C PHE A 102 10.93 -7.84 -15.68
N PHE A 103 9.87 -7.17 -15.24
CA PHE A 103 9.86 -6.36 -14.03
C PHE A 103 8.49 -6.41 -13.36
N ASN A 104 8.42 -5.98 -12.11
CA ASN A 104 7.14 -5.85 -11.41
C ASN A 104 6.72 -4.38 -11.31
N ASP A 105 5.41 -4.15 -11.43
CA ASP A 105 4.80 -2.85 -11.16
C ASP A 105 3.58 -2.98 -10.24
N ILE A 106 3.08 -1.85 -9.72
CA ILE A 106 1.81 -1.82 -9.00
C ILE A 106 0.68 -2.04 -10.02
N TYR A 107 -0.15 -3.05 -9.76
CA TYR A 107 -1.24 -3.37 -10.66
C TYR A 107 -2.38 -2.34 -10.52
N THR A 108 -2.75 -1.74 -11.64
CA THR A 108 -3.82 -0.76 -11.75
C THR A 108 -5.14 -1.47 -12.06
N LYS A 109 -6.25 -0.99 -11.49
CA LYS A 109 -7.59 -1.50 -11.77
C LYS A 109 -7.91 -1.32 -13.26
N ASP A 110 -8.76 -2.21 -13.79
CA ASP A 110 -9.25 -2.17 -15.18
C ASP A 110 -8.14 -2.24 -16.25
N THR A 111 -7.02 -2.89 -15.89
CA THR A 111 -5.98 -3.31 -16.84
C THR A 111 -6.00 -4.83 -16.96
N TYR A 112 -5.84 -5.39 -18.16
CA TYR A 112 -5.93 -6.83 -18.40
C TYR A 112 -4.58 -7.44 -18.75
N ILE A 113 -4.48 -8.77 -18.64
CA ILE A 113 -3.31 -9.50 -19.14
C ILE A 113 -3.29 -9.33 -20.67
N GLY A 114 -2.12 -9.05 -21.23
CA GLY A 114 -1.93 -8.69 -22.63
C GLY A 114 -1.95 -7.18 -22.90
N ASN A 115 -2.41 -6.34 -21.97
CA ASN A 115 -2.39 -4.89 -22.17
C ASN A 115 -0.95 -4.38 -22.31
N ILE A 116 -0.74 -3.51 -23.30
CA ILE A 116 0.47 -2.70 -23.42
C ILE A 116 0.36 -1.54 -22.44
N ILE A 117 1.39 -1.30 -21.63
CA ILE A 117 1.55 -0.18 -20.73
C ILE A 117 2.76 0.65 -21.17
N ASN A 118 2.54 1.94 -21.37
CA ASN A 118 3.61 2.91 -21.59
C ASN A 118 3.94 3.65 -20.28
N ARG A 119 5.24 3.82 -20.01
CA ARG A 119 5.77 4.68 -18.95
C ARG A 119 6.63 5.78 -19.54
N ILE A 120 6.30 7.02 -19.18
CA ILE A 120 7.06 8.24 -19.47
C ILE A 120 7.26 8.36 -20.97
N ASP A 121 6.14 8.31 -21.68
CA ASP A 121 6.05 8.48 -23.12
C ASP A 121 5.43 9.84 -23.41
N SER A 122 6.00 10.58 -24.35
CA SER A 122 5.54 11.94 -24.67
C SER A 122 4.30 11.95 -25.55
N LYS A 123 4.08 10.88 -26.33
CA LYS A 123 3.02 10.78 -27.36
C LYS A 123 1.93 9.75 -27.06
N SER A 124 1.87 9.24 -25.84
CA SER A 124 0.95 8.15 -25.50
C SER A 124 -0.48 8.63 -25.25
N GLU A 125 -1.44 7.82 -25.66
CA GLU A 125 -2.85 7.95 -25.30
C GLU A 125 -3.11 7.89 -23.78
N PHE A 126 -4.27 8.38 -23.34
CA PHE A 126 -4.69 8.33 -21.95
C PHE A 126 -5.42 7.02 -21.64
N ARG A 127 -4.68 5.97 -21.29
CA ARG A 127 -5.24 4.67 -20.88
C ARG A 127 -4.91 4.33 -19.43
N ASN A 128 -5.78 3.54 -18.79
CA ASN A 128 -5.53 3.04 -17.44
C ASN A 128 -4.22 2.24 -17.39
N GLY A 129 -3.43 2.47 -16.34
CA GLY A 129 -2.12 1.85 -16.14
C GLY A 129 -0.96 2.61 -16.79
N PHE A 130 -1.21 3.56 -17.69
CA PHE A 130 -0.14 4.37 -18.29
C PHE A 130 0.43 5.31 -17.23
N ARG A 131 1.75 5.47 -17.26
CA ARG A 131 2.46 6.35 -16.33
C ARG A 131 2.99 7.56 -17.06
N LEU A 132 2.48 8.74 -16.73
CA LEU A 132 2.74 9.99 -17.44
C LEU A 132 3.11 11.12 -16.49
N LEU A 133 3.61 12.22 -17.05
CA LEU A 133 3.82 13.47 -16.32
C LEU A 133 2.47 14.08 -15.98
N LEU A 134 2.34 14.70 -14.80
CA LEU A 134 1.12 15.41 -14.40
C LEU A 134 0.75 16.50 -15.40
N LYS A 135 1.74 17.12 -16.06
CA LYS A 135 1.53 18.08 -17.18
C LYS A 135 0.62 17.51 -18.28
N GLN A 136 0.86 16.26 -18.66
CA GLN A 136 0.19 15.60 -19.78
C GLN A 136 -1.21 15.09 -19.41
N ILE A 137 -1.40 14.67 -18.17
CA ILE A 137 -2.64 14.05 -17.72
C ILE A 137 -3.77 15.10 -17.65
N PRO A 138 -4.98 14.84 -18.17
CA PRO A 138 -6.09 15.80 -18.09
C PRO A 138 -6.58 16.00 -16.65
N THR A 139 -7.06 17.21 -16.35
CA THR A 139 -7.73 17.52 -15.07
C THR A 139 -8.99 16.66 -14.90
N GLY A 140 -9.37 16.36 -13.66
CA GLY A 140 -10.47 15.47 -13.31
C GLY A 140 -10.12 13.97 -13.36
N THR A 141 -8.95 13.60 -13.89
CA THR A 141 -8.57 12.19 -13.97
C THR A 141 -8.21 11.59 -12.61
N ILE A 142 -8.55 10.32 -12.49
CA ILE A 142 -8.17 9.47 -11.37
C ILE A 142 -6.74 8.97 -11.61
N ILE A 143 -5.87 9.17 -10.63
CA ILE A 143 -4.45 8.81 -10.69
C ILE A 143 -3.98 8.06 -9.45
N ASN A 144 -2.88 7.33 -9.58
CA ASN A 144 -2.22 6.62 -8.50
C ASN A 144 -0.69 6.68 -8.63
N ASN A 145 0.01 6.12 -7.64
CA ASN A 145 1.46 5.92 -7.66
C ASN A 145 2.26 7.21 -7.94
N ILE A 146 1.86 8.31 -7.30
CA ILE A 146 2.39 9.66 -7.55
C ILE A 146 3.81 9.75 -6.98
N GLY A 147 4.75 10.25 -7.78
CA GLY A 147 6.16 10.44 -7.39
C GLY A 147 6.83 11.57 -8.16
N ASN A 148 7.91 12.11 -7.59
CA ASN A 148 8.72 13.14 -8.25
C ASN A 148 9.60 12.48 -9.33
N ILE A 149 9.82 13.17 -10.45
CA ILE A 149 10.72 12.73 -11.54
C ILE A 149 12.16 12.50 -11.04
N ASN A 150 12.63 13.36 -10.12
CA ASN A 150 13.97 13.26 -9.53
C ASN A 150 14.08 12.09 -8.52
N SER A 151 12.94 11.54 -8.10
CA SER A 151 12.90 10.45 -7.13
C SER A 151 12.75 9.10 -7.81
N LYS A 152 13.53 8.11 -7.36
CA LYS A 152 13.41 6.71 -7.81
C LYS A 152 12.17 6.00 -7.23
N LYS A 153 11.47 6.61 -6.27
CA LYS A 153 10.34 6.02 -5.54
C LYS A 153 9.12 6.93 -5.59
N SER A 154 7.96 6.33 -5.80
CA SER A 154 6.68 7.01 -5.60
C SER A 154 6.36 7.20 -4.12
N LYS A 155 5.73 8.34 -3.83
CA LYS A 155 5.43 8.80 -2.47
C LYS A 155 3.98 8.54 -2.10
N TYR A 156 3.03 8.96 -2.94
CA TYR A 156 1.61 8.94 -2.60
C TYR A 156 0.83 7.85 -3.35
N VAL A 157 -0.30 7.46 -2.74
CA VAL A 157 -1.31 6.57 -3.34
C VAL A 157 -0.71 5.27 -3.85
N LYS A 158 -0.41 4.34 -2.93
CA LYS A 158 0.19 3.02 -3.23
C LYS A 158 -0.58 1.83 -2.66
N SER A 159 -1.58 2.09 -1.82
CA SER A 159 -2.36 1.04 -1.16
C SER A 159 -3.49 0.56 -2.06
N ALA A 160 -3.86 -0.71 -1.91
CA ALA A 160 -5.01 -1.32 -2.58
C ALA A 160 -6.27 -0.44 -2.52
N GLY A 161 -6.95 -0.30 -3.65
CA GLY A 161 -8.22 0.44 -3.77
C GLY A 161 -8.12 1.96 -3.69
N ASN A 162 -6.94 2.51 -3.38
CA ASN A 162 -6.79 3.96 -3.26
C ASN A 162 -6.52 4.61 -4.62
N PHE A 163 -6.96 5.86 -4.73
CA PHE A 163 -6.69 6.75 -5.85
C PHE A 163 -6.61 8.20 -5.35
N ALA A 164 -6.03 9.06 -6.18
CA ALA A 164 -6.10 10.50 -6.05
C ALA A 164 -6.75 11.09 -7.30
N GLU A 165 -7.16 12.34 -7.21
CA GLU A 165 -7.77 13.07 -8.32
C GLU A 165 -6.92 14.30 -8.64
N LEU A 166 -6.68 14.54 -9.94
CA LEU A 166 -6.00 15.73 -10.41
C LEU A 166 -7.02 16.87 -10.56
N ILE A 167 -7.08 17.77 -9.58
CA ILE A 167 -8.11 18.83 -9.54
C ILE A 167 -7.77 19.94 -10.55
N GLN A 168 -6.56 20.48 -10.44
CA GLN A 168 -6.14 21.67 -11.18
C GLN A 168 -4.68 21.53 -11.60
N LYS A 169 -4.35 22.09 -12.76
CA LYS A 169 -2.99 22.23 -13.26
C LYS A 169 -2.70 23.72 -13.45
N ASP A 170 -1.65 24.19 -12.80
CA ASP A 170 -1.03 25.49 -13.01
C ASP A 170 0.25 25.29 -13.85
N THR A 171 0.96 26.37 -14.17
CA THR A 171 2.19 26.33 -14.98
C THR A 171 3.30 25.49 -14.33
N GLU A 172 3.49 25.61 -13.03
CA GLU A 172 4.55 24.92 -12.28
C GLU A 172 4.04 23.76 -11.42
N ASN A 173 2.79 23.83 -10.98
CA ASN A 173 2.25 22.96 -9.94
C ASN A 173 0.90 22.36 -10.33
N ALA A 174 0.61 21.18 -9.81
CA ALA A 174 -0.69 20.52 -9.88
C ALA A 174 -1.29 20.42 -8.47
N LYS A 175 -2.60 20.66 -8.35
CA LYS A 175 -3.37 20.40 -7.14
C LYS A 175 -3.96 19.00 -7.20
N LEU A 176 -3.62 18.18 -6.22
CA LEU A 176 -4.06 16.78 -6.13
C LEU A 176 -4.93 16.56 -4.90
N LYS A 177 -6.09 15.94 -5.08
CA LYS A 177 -6.92 15.43 -3.97
C LYS A 177 -6.43 14.06 -3.56
N LEU A 178 -5.87 13.93 -2.36
CA LEU A 178 -5.41 12.65 -1.83
C LEU A 178 -6.58 11.79 -1.33
N PRO A 179 -6.41 10.46 -1.16
CA PRO A 179 -7.42 9.59 -0.56
C PRO A 179 -7.82 10.00 0.86
N SER A 180 -6.99 10.79 1.56
CA SER A 180 -7.31 11.35 2.87
C SER A 180 -8.26 12.56 2.82
N GLY A 181 -8.70 12.98 1.63
CA GLY A 181 -9.46 14.21 1.39
C GLY A 181 -8.61 15.48 1.33
N LYS A 182 -7.32 15.40 1.67
CA LYS A 182 -6.43 16.56 1.68
C LYS A 182 -6.03 16.95 0.26
N ILE A 183 -6.15 18.24 -0.06
CA ILE A 183 -5.62 18.83 -1.28
C ILE A 183 -4.16 19.23 -1.05
N ILE A 184 -3.28 18.78 -1.93
CA ILE A 184 -1.85 19.14 -1.90
C ILE A 184 -1.43 19.76 -3.22
N LYS A 185 -0.44 20.66 -3.17
CA LYS A 185 0.30 21.11 -4.36
C LYS A 185 1.49 20.17 -4.61
N HIS A 186 1.74 19.83 -5.86
CA HIS A 186 2.85 18.98 -6.28
C HIS A 186 3.41 19.48 -7.62
N PRO A 187 4.74 19.46 -7.86
CA PRO A 187 5.30 19.91 -9.13
C PRO A 187 4.68 19.22 -10.36
N ILE A 188 4.38 19.99 -11.41
CA ILE A 188 3.73 19.53 -12.65
C ILE A 188 4.59 18.51 -13.43
N THR A 189 5.90 18.54 -13.22
CA THR A 189 6.89 17.60 -13.76
C THR A 189 6.88 16.24 -13.07
N SER A 190 6.01 16.03 -12.08
CA SER A 190 5.92 14.76 -11.36
C SER A 190 5.19 13.70 -12.16
N LEU A 191 5.42 12.44 -11.82
CA LEU A 191 4.87 11.28 -12.51
C LEU A 191 3.72 10.67 -11.72
N ALA A 192 2.65 10.30 -12.42
CA ALA A 192 1.54 9.54 -11.88
C ALA A 192 1.09 8.47 -12.88
N THR A 193 0.45 7.43 -12.37
CA THR A 193 -0.15 6.37 -13.19
C THR A 193 -1.66 6.60 -13.25
N ILE A 194 -2.24 6.59 -14.45
CA ILE A 194 -3.68 6.80 -14.65
C ILE A 194 -4.45 5.58 -14.13
N GLY A 195 -5.54 5.85 -13.40
CA GLY A 195 -6.45 4.86 -12.83
C GLY A 195 -6.27 4.66 -11.32
N SER A 196 -7.10 3.79 -10.75
CA SER A 196 -7.06 3.43 -9.33
C SER A 196 -6.22 2.19 -9.06
N ILE A 197 -5.75 2.01 -7.83
CA ILE A 197 -4.99 0.81 -7.48
C ILE A 197 -5.93 -0.39 -7.37
N SER A 198 -5.49 -1.51 -7.91
CA SER A 198 -6.20 -2.78 -7.82
C SER A 198 -6.48 -3.24 -6.38
N ASN A 199 -7.27 -4.32 -6.26
CA ASN A 199 -7.57 -5.00 -4.99
C ASN A 199 -8.42 -4.18 -3.99
N GLU A 200 -9.36 -3.39 -4.50
CA GLU A 200 -10.26 -2.54 -3.70
C GLU A 200 -11.02 -3.31 -2.60
N GLN A 201 -11.43 -4.54 -2.92
CA GLN A 201 -12.18 -5.41 -2.02
C GLN A 201 -11.37 -5.91 -0.80
N LEU A 202 -10.07 -5.61 -0.71
CA LEU A 202 -9.24 -5.95 0.45
C LEU A 202 -9.78 -5.36 1.76
N ARG A 203 -10.38 -4.15 1.70
CA ARG A 203 -10.94 -3.48 2.90
C ARG A 203 -12.12 -4.25 3.52
N ASN A 204 -12.80 -5.07 2.71
CA ASN A 204 -13.99 -5.82 3.12
C ASN A 204 -13.66 -7.21 3.71
N ILE A 205 -12.37 -7.55 3.85
CA ILE A 205 -11.93 -8.81 4.44
C ILE A 205 -12.12 -8.79 5.95
N VAL A 206 -12.63 -9.89 6.48
CA VAL A 206 -12.66 -10.16 7.92
C VAL A 206 -11.67 -11.28 8.22
N ILE A 207 -10.68 -10.97 9.06
CA ILE A 207 -9.55 -11.85 9.41
C ILE A 207 -10.04 -13.12 10.14
N GLY A 208 -11.12 -13.01 10.92
CA GLY A 208 -11.83 -14.11 11.58
C GLY A 208 -11.19 -14.59 12.89
N LYS A 209 -9.86 -14.81 12.92
CA LYS A 209 -9.16 -15.37 14.09
C LYS A 209 -7.85 -14.68 14.44
N ALA A 210 -7.51 -14.65 15.72
CA ALA A 210 -6.26 -14.06 16.23
C ALA A 210 -5.00 -14.66 15.58
N GLY A 211 -4.97 -15.99 15.36
CA GLY A 211 -3.83 -16.65 14.71
C GLY A 211 -3.50 -16.12 13.32
N ARG A 212 -4.49 -15.60 12.57
CA ARG A 212 -4.25 -14.98 11.26
C ARG A 212 -3.57 -13.61 11.40
N ASN A 213 -3.88 -12.83 12.44
CA ASN A 213 -3.11 -11.62 12.79
C ASN A 213 -1.66 -11.96 13.14
N ARG A 214 -1.43 -13.06 13.87
CA ARG A 214 -0.07 -13.53 14.19
C ARG A 214 0.71 -13.86 12.92
N ASN A 215 0.08 -14.53 11.95
CA ASN A 215 0.68 -14.84 10.65
C ASN A 215 1.03 -13.58 9.84
N LEU A 216 0.29 -12.49 10.01
CA LEU A 216 0.57 -11.18 9.41
C LEU A 216 1.70 -10.41 10.12
N GLY A 217 2.32 -10.98 11.16
CA GLY A 217 3.41 -10.33 11.89
C GLY A 217 2.93 -9.31 12.92
N ARG A 218 1.67 -9.39 13.36
CA ARG A 218 1.07 -8.50 14.36
C ARG A 218 0.95 -9.23 15.71
N ARG A 219 1.54 -8.68 16.77
CA ARG A 219 1.37 -9.17 18.15
C ARG A 219 0.08 -8.59 18.75
N PRO A 220 -0.48 -9.19 19.81
CA PRO A 220 -1.60 -8.60 20.54
C PRO A 220 -1.23 -7.22 21.09
N ILE A 221 -2.23 -6.36 21.22
CA ILE A 221 -2.12 -5.03 21.81
C ILE A 221 -2.80 -5.10 23.17
N VAL A 222 -2.07 -4.77 24.24
CA VAL A 222 -2.63 -4.66 25.59
C VAL A 222 -3.16 -3.24 25.76
N ARG A 223 -4.37 -3.10 26.30
CA ARG A 223 -4.97 -1.77 26.58
C ARG A 223 -4.25 -1.16 27.78
N GLY A 224 -3.97 0.14 27.75
CA GLY A 224 -3.31 0.85 28.87
C GLY A 224 -4.05 0.72 30.20
N VAL A 225 -5.39 0.62 30.18
CA VAL A 225 -6.23 0.41 31.38
C VAL A 225 -5.98 -0.94 32.04
N ALA A 226 -5.52 -1.94 31.29
CA ALA A 226 -5.19 -3.26 31.82
C ALA A 226 -3.74 -3.35 32.34
N MET A 227 -3.01 -2.23 32.38
CA MET A 227 -1.63 -2.16 32.86
C MET A 227 -1.57 -1.54 34.26
N ASN A 228 -0.39 -1.54 34.88
CA ASN A 228 -0.15 -0.85 36.15
C ASN A 228 0.17 0.63 35.91
N PRO A 229 0.04 1.50 36.94
CA PRO A 229 0.35 2.93 36.80
C PRO A 229 1.77 3.23 36.30
N VAL A 230 2.73 2.35 36.59
CA VAL A 230 4.13 2.45 36.13
C VAL A 230 4.28 2.26 34.62
N ASP A 231 3.43 1.45 33.99
CA ASP A 231 3.55 1.07 32.58
C ASP A 231 2.82 2.04 31.64
N HIS A 232 1.69 2.59 32.11
CA HIS A 232 0.85 3.47 31.31
C HIS A 232 0.13 4.49 32.20
N PRO A 233 -0.04 5.75 31.73
CA PRO A 233 -0.82 6.76 32.44
C PRO A 233 -2.31 6.41 32.72
N HIS A 234 -2.79 5.27 32.23
CA HIS A 234 -4.17 4.79 32.45
C HIS A 234 -4.21 3.56 33.36
N GLY A 235 -3.05 3.07 33.80
CA GLY A 235 -2.97 1.83 34.56
C GLY A 235 -3.47 1.99 36.00
N GLY A 236 -3.89 0.88 36.60
CA GLY A 236 -4.35 0.82 38.00
C GLY A 236 -5.66 1.54 38.30
N ARG A 237 -6.43 1.98 37.29
CA ARG A 237 -7.69 2.72 37.49
C ARG A 237 -8.81 2.21 36.59
N THR A 238 -10.02 2.18 37.12
CA THR A 238 -11.25 1.87 36.40
C THR A 238 -11.93 3.18 35.94
N ASN A 239 -11.85 3.46 34.63
CA ASN A 239 -12.75 4.37 33.90
C ASN A 239 -12.99 5.80 34.45
N GLY A 240 -12.09 6.75 34.17
CA GLY A 240 -12.44 8.19 34.10
C GLY A 240 -11.51 9.16 34.82
N GLY A 241 -11.48 10.42 34.37
CA GLY A 241 -10.84 11.57 35.04
C GLY A 241 -9.60 12.18 34.36
N ARG A 242 -9.03 11.55 33.33
CA ARG A 242 -7.88 12.09 32.58
C ARG A 242 -8.12 12.00 31.07
N PRO A 243 -7.65 12.97 30.26
CA PRO A 243 -7.70 12.86 28.82
C PRO A 243 -7.05 11.55 28.36
N SER A 244 -7.59 10.95 27.29
CA SER A 244 -7.00 9.73 26.72
C SER A 244 -5.60 10.05 26.18
N VAL A 245 -4.57 9.44 26.75
CA VAL A 245 -3.17 9.65 26.35
C VAL A 245 -2.51 8.39 25.80
N THR A 246 -1.40 8.59 25.09
CA THR A 246 -0.44 7.57 24.69
C THR A 246 0.34 7.04 25.91
N PRO A 247 1.09 5.93 25.77
CA PRO A 247 2.01 5.47 26.81
C PRO A 247 3.03 6.52 27.25
N TRP A 248 3.34 7.49 26.38
CA TRP A 248 4.25 8.61 26.65
C TRP A 248 3.53 9.89 27.14
N GLY A 249 2.25 9.80 27.53
CA GLY A 249 1.50 10.94 28.07
C GLY A 249 0.98 11.95 27.05
N LEU A 250 1.28 11.81 25.76
CA LEU A 250 0.72 12.70 24.71
C LEU A 250 -0.78 12.43 24.50
N PRO A 251 -1.64 13.46 24.38
CA PRO A 251 -3.07 13.28 24.09
C PRO A 251 -3.35 12.54 22.78
N THR A 252 -4.38 11.68 22.78
CA THR A 252 -4.79 10.84 21.63
C THR A 252 -6.15 11.19 21.05
N LYS A 253 -6.93 12.03 21.74
CA LYS A 253 -8.27 12.49 21.34
C LYS A 253 -8.31 14.03 21.28
N ASN A 254 -9.48 14.59 20.97
CA ASN A 254 -9.77 16.03 21.01
C ASN A 254 -8.91 16.88 20.04
N GLY A 255 -8.63 16.34 18.85
CA GLY A 255 -8.00 17.13 17.79
C GLY A 255 -6.54 17.51 18.01
N PHE A 256 -5.84 16.89 18.98
CA PHE A 256 -4.41 17.09 19.19
C PHE A 256 -3.62 16.82 17.91
N LYS A 257 -2.88 17.83 17.40
CA LYS A 257 -2.13 17.76 16.14
C LYS A 257 -0.63 17.57 16.42
N LEU A 258 -0.10 16.42 16.01
CA LEU A 258 1.34 16.11 16.09
C LEU A 258 2.17 16.76 14.96
N LYS A 259 1.51 17.26 13.92
CA LYS A 259 2.22 17.88 12.80
C LYS A 259 2.80 19.21 13.28
N LYS A 260 4.13 19.31 13.33
CA LYS A 260 4.82 20.60 13.52
C LYS A 260 4.28 21.59 12.46
N LYS A 261 3.91 22.79 12.92
CA LYS A 261 3.48 23.87 12.04
C LYS A 261 4.62 24.24 11.11
#